data_AF-A0A939ZD35-F1
#
_entry.id   AF-A0A939ZD35-F1
#
_cell.length_a   1.000
_cell.length_b   1.000
_cell.length_c   1.000
_cell.angle_alpha   90.00
_cell.angle_beta   90.00
_cell.angle_gamma   90.00
#
_symmetry.space_group_name_H-M   'P 1'
#
loop_
_entity.id
_entity.type
_entity.pdbx_description
1 polymer ?
#
loop_
_entity_poly.entity_id
_entity_poly.type
_entity_poly.pdbx_seq_one_letter_code
_entity_poly.pdbx_strand_id
1 'polypeptide(L)'
;MSLYYNGLVAGMFYYSAVGLKSIVLVAIVILFLYDFKLNHFILKSIDYIPIIVFVLTVILQFVFPSTNEYNDLEYRFNKDRRQEIITMLTNKNPEIVQVNINTYILPFRLRLASHDAKVITERNEGLKVLFYAHRGITNNAAVIYNSKGDGVKKEDFNIEYREIKQIDMHWYIVKF
;
A
#
# COMPACT_ATOMS: atom_id res chain seq x y z
N MET A 1 -6.45 -21.78 -3.07
CA MET A 1 -7.12 -20.87 -4.03
C MET A 1 -7.86 -19.71 -3.33
N SER A 2 -8.35 -19.83 -2.08
CA SER A 2 -9.13 -18.78 -1.41
C SER A 2 -8.33 -17.53 -0.99
N LEU A 3 -7.11 -17.68 -0.49
CA LEU A 3 -6.24 -16.56 -0.07
C LEU A 3 -5.77 -15.65 -1.23
N TYR A 4 -5.93 -16.10 -2.48
CA TYR A 4 -5.58 -15.34 -3.70
C TYR A 4 -6.62 -14.26 -4.01
N TYR A 5 -7.89 -14.60 -3.86
CA TYR A 5 -9.01 -13.69 -4.12
C TYR A 5 -9.06 -12.60 -3.05
N ASN A 6 -8.80 -12.97 -1.80
CA ASN A 6 -8.98 -12.08 -0.65
C ASN A 6 -8.12 -10.81 -0.69
N GLY A 7 -6.86 -10.88 -1.13
CA GLY A 7 -5.96 -9.71 -1.14
C GLY A 7 -6.29 -8.69 -2.23
N LEU A 8 -6.56 -9.17 -3.45
CA LEU A 8 -6.91 -8.30 -4.58
C LEU A 8 -8.31 -7.68 -4.38
N VAL A 9 -9.24 -8.49 -3.89
CA VAL A 9 -10.59 -8.05 -3.55
C VAL A 9 -10.57 -7.06 -2.38
N ALA A 10 -9.76 -7.30 -1.34
CA ALA A 10 -9.57 -6.35 -0.24
C ALA A 10 -8.98 -5.01 -0.74
N GLY A 11 -8.00 -5.05 -1.64
CA GLY A 11 -7.47 -3.85 -2.29
C GLY A 11 -8.54 -3.09 -3.08
N MET A 12 -9.32 -3.78 -3.92
CA MET A 12 -10.40 -3.15 -4.70
C MET A 12 -11.50 -2.56 -3.80
N PHE A 13 -11.89 -3.25 -2.73
CA PHE A 13 -12.84 -2.71 -1.75
C PHE A 13 -12.27 -1.51 -1.00
N TYR A 14 -10.97 -1.52 -0.70
CA TYR A 14 -10.31 -0.40 -0.04
C TYR A 14 -10.27 0.84 -0.94
N TYR A 15 -9.81 0.72 -2.19
CA TYR A 15 -9.75 1.85 -3.12
C TYR A 15 -11.13 2.36 -3.53
N SER A 16 -12.11 1.47 -3.74
CA SER A 16 -13.49 1.90 -4.01
C SER A 16 -14.09 2.62 -2.82
N ALA A 17 -13.79 2.19 -1.59
CA ALA A 17 -14.22 2.92 -0.40
C ALA A 17 -13.55 4.30 -0.28
N VAL A 18 -12.24 4.42 -0.53
CA VAL A 18 -11.52 5.71 -0.54
C VAL A 18 -12.03 6.65 -1.64
N GLY A 19 -12.31 6.14 -2.83
CA GLY A 19 -12.91 6.91 -3.92
C GLY A 19 -14.32 7.40 -3.56
N LEU A 20 -15.17 6.51 -3.05
CA LEU A 20 -16.53 6.84 -2.62
C LEU A 20 -16.52 7.90 -1.51
N LYS A 21 -15.61 7.79 -0.53
CA LYS A 21 -15.41 8.81 0.52
C LYS A 21 -15.10 10.18 -0.05
N SER A 22 -14.24 10.23 -1.06
CA SER A 22 -13.79 11.50 -1.64
C SER A 22 -14.94 12.19 -2.36
N ILE A 23 -15.76 11.43 -3.10
CA ILE A 23 -16.98 11.93 -3.75
C ILE A 23 -18.01 12.39 -2.72
N VAL A 24 -18.25 11.59 -1.68
CA VAL A 24 -19.18 11.93 -0.60
C VAL A 24 -18.74 13.20 0.14
N LEU A 25 -17.45 13.34 0.47
CA LEU A 25 -16.90 14.55 1.10
C LEU A 25 -17.13 15.78 0.23
N VAL A 26 -16.84 15.72 -1.08
CA VAL A 26 -17.06 16.86 -1.99
C VAL A 26 -18.54 17.22 -2.08
N ALA A 27 -19.43 16.22 -2.21
CA ALA A 27 -20.87 16.45 -2.23
C ALA A 27 -21.36 17.13 -0.95
N ILE A 28 -20.83 16.72 0.21
CA ILE A 28 -21.16 17.28 1.52
C ILE A 28 -20.66 18.71 1.65
N VAL A 29 -19.43 19.00 1.22
CA VAL A 29 -18.90 20.38 1.22
C VAL A 29 -19.75 21.27 0.33
N ILE A 30 -20.17 20.80 -0.85
CA ILE A 30 -21.04 21.55 -1.76
C ILE A 30 -22.41 21.80 -1.12
N LEU A 31 -23.04 20.78 -0.53
CA LEU A 31 -24.33 20.92 0.16
C LEU A 31 -24.24 21.86 1.36
N PHE A 32 -23.17 21.76 2.15
CA PHE A 32 -22.92 22.67 3.27
C PHE A 32 -22.74 24.12 2.81
N LEU A 33 -21.97 24.36 1.75
CA LEU A 33 -21.78 25.70 1.19
C LEU A 33 -23.08 26.27 0.59
N TYR A 34 -23.92 25.41 -0.01
CA TYR A 34 -25.22 25.80 -0.56
C TYR A 34 -26.20 26.18 0.56
N ASP A 35 -26.31 25.34 1.58
CA ASP A 35 -27.21 25.55 2.72
C ASP A 35 -26.77 26.76 3.58
N PHE A 36 -25.46 26.90 3.82
CA PHE A 36 -24.90 28.08 4.51
C PHE A 36 -25.25 29.38 3.77
N LYS A 37 -25.17 29.38 2.43
CA LYS A 37 -25.49 30.56 1.61
C LYS A 37 -27.00 30.88 1.62
N LEU A 38 -27.86 29.88 1.70
CA LEU A 38 -29.32 30.06 1.80
C LEU A 38 -29.76 30.52 3.20
N ASN A 39 -29.26 29.86 4.25
CA ASN A 39 -29.65 30.14 5.64
C ASN A 39 -29.05 31.44 6.19
N HIS A 40 -27.92 31.93 5.66
CA HIS A 40 -27.44 33.26 6.03
C HIS A 40 -28.31 34.38 5.42
N PHE A 41 -29.08 34.08 4.37
CA PHE A 41 -30.06 35.00 3.78
C PHE A 41 -31.43 34.95 4.48
N ILE A 42 -31.74 33.85 5.18
CA ILE A 42 -33.03 33.63 5.86
C ILE A 42 -32.76 33.22 7.31
N LEU A 43 -32.74 34.20 8.22
CA LEU A 43 -32.63 34.00 9.67
C LEU A 43 -33.84 33.21 10.21
N LYS A 44 -33.81 31.86 10.17
CA LYS A 44 -34.66 31.03 11.04
C LYS A 44 -34.25 29.56 11.05
N SER A 45 -34.10 29.04 12.28
CA SER A 45 -33.80 27.65 12.70
C SER A 45 -32.55 27.01 12.09
N ILE A 46 -31.56 26.73 12.94
CA ILE A 46 -30.37 25.95 12.60
C ILE A 46 -30.82 24.54 12.22
N ASP A 47 -30.64 24.18 10.95
CA ASP A 47 -30.84 22.81 10.49
C ASP A 47 -29.59 21.99 10.87
N TYR A 48 -29.76 20.90 11.62
CA TYR A 48 -28.63 20.12 12.16
C TYR A 48 -28.11 19.07 11.18
N ILE A 49 -28.83 18.82 10.08
CA ILE A 49 -28.48 17.83 9.06
C ILE A 49 -27.05 18.03 8.51
N PRO A 50 -26.61 19.24 8.12
CA PRO A 50 -25.25 19.45 7.60
C PRO A 50 -24.16 19.14 8.63
N ILE A 51 -24.43 19.44 9.92
CA ILE A 51 -23.50 19.17 11.02
C ILE A 51 -23.37 17.66 11.24
N ILE A 52 -24.48 16.92 11.26
CA ILE A 52 -24.47 15.45 11.42
C ILE A 52 -23.70 14.77 10.29
N VAL A 53 -23.95 15.21 9.06
CA VAL A 53 -23.29 14.68 7.86
C VAL A 53 -21.79 14.99 7.86
N PHE A 54 -21.39 16.19 8.30
CA PHE A 54 -19.98 16.55 8.48
C PHE A 54 -19.30 15.67 9.54
N VAL A 55 -19.92 15.49 10.71
CA VAL A 55 -19.39 14.65 11.81
C VAL A 55 -19.22 13.20 11.35
N LEU A 56 -20.21 12.62 10.67
CA LEU A 56 -20.11 11.26 10.12
C LEU A 56 -18.96 11.13 9.12
N THR A 57 -18.73 12.16 8.31
CA THR A 57 -17.64 12.17 7.32
C THR A 57 -16.28 12.24 7.99
N VAL A 58 -16.14 13.08 9.02
CA VAL A 58 -14.93 13.15 9.85
C VAL A 58 -14.66 11.80 10.52
N ILE A 59 -15.69 11.16 11.10
CA ILE A 59 -15.56 9.81 11.70
C ILE A 59 -15.11 8.79 10.65
N LEU A 60 -15.74 8.77 9.48
CA LEU A 60 -15.37 7.86 8.39
C LEU A 60 -13.92 8.07 7.95
N GLN A 61 -13.39 9.29 8.02
CA GLN A 61 -12.00 9.59 7.72
C GLN A 61 -11.02 8.93 8.71
N PHE A 62 -11.38 8.82 9.99
CA PHE A 62 -10.57 8.14 11.01
C PHE A 62 -10.73 6.62 11.04
N VAL A 63 -11.88 6.09 10.59
CA VAL A 63 -12.16 4.64 10.63
C VAL A 63 -11.45 3.85 9.53
N PHE A 64 -11.08 4.49 8.41
CA PHE A 64 -10.36 3.78 7.35
C PHE A 64 -8.86 3.96 7.47
N PRO A 65 -8.10 2.89 7.26
CA PRO A 65 -6.70 2.90 7.60
C PRO A 65 -5.90 3.92 6.78
N SER A 66 -4.91 4.55 7.40
CA SER A 66 -3.96 5.39 6.67
C SER A 66 -3.13 4.55 5.68
N THR A 67 -2.47 5.17 4.70
CA THR A 67 -1.61 4.47 3.73
C THR A 67 -0.54 3.60 4.41
N ASN A 68 -0.14 3.95 5.63
CA ASN A 68 0.81 3.17 6.43
C ASN A 68 0.20 1.89 6.99
N GLU A 69 -1.03 1.96 7.52
CA GLU A 69 -1.74 0.80 8.04
C GLU A 69 -2.10 -0.18 6.92
N TYR A 70 -2.45 0.33 5.72
CA TYR A 70 -2.61 -0.50 4.53
C TYR A 70 -1.33 -1.26 4.18
N ASN A 71 -0.18 -0.59 4.18
CA ASN A 71 1.11 -1.22 3.86
C ASN A 71 1.51 -2.30 4.88
N ASP A 72 1.27 -2.06 6.18
CA ASP A 72 1.51 -3.06 7.23
C ASP A 72 0.58 -4.28 7.09
N LEU A 73 -0.68 -4.07 6.64
CA LEU A 73 -1.65 -5.14 6.39
C LEU A 73 -1.28 -5.94 5.13
N GLU A 74 -0.93 -5.25 4.04
CA GLU A 74 -0.45 -5.83 2.79
C GLU A 74 0.76 -6.73 3.04
N TYR A 75 1.72 -6.24 3.83
CA TYR A 75 2.89 -7.01 4.21
C TYR A 75 2.49 -8.33 4.89
N ARG A 76 1.63 -8.27 5.91
CA ARG A 76 1.19 -9.47 6.64
C ARG A 76 0.51 -10.48 5.74
N PHE A 77 -0.33 -10.03 4.80
CA PHE A 77 -1.03 -10.94 3.87
C PHE A 77 -0.11 -11.60 2.84
N ASN A 78 1.00 -10.96 2.47
CA ASN A 78 1.92 -11.48 1.46
C ASN A 78 3.23 -12.03 2.02
N LYS A 79 3.48 -11.92 3.33
CA LYS A 79 4.72 -12.32 3.98
C LYS A 79 5.14 -13.75 3.63
N ASP A 80 4.23 -14.72 3.77
CA ASP A 80 4.55 -16.14 3.52
C ASP A 80 4.95 -16.38 2.06
N ARG A 81 4.26 -15.75 1.10
CA ARG A 81 4.60 -15.83 -0.32
C ARG A 81 5.96 -15.20 -0.61
N ARG A 82 6.26 -14.05 0.01
CA ARG A 82 7.56 -13.40 -0.13
C ARG A 82 8.69 -14.23 0.47
N GLN A 83 8.44 -14.89 1.60
CA GLN A 83 9.39 -15.82 2.23
C GLN A 83 9.66 -17.04 1.33
N GLU A 84 8.62 -17.57 0.67
CA GLU A 84 8.79 -18.63 -0.32
C GLU A 84 9.66 -18.17 -1.50
N ILE A 85 9.43 -16.96 -2.03
CA ILE A 85 10.26 -16.38 -3.09
C ILE A 85 11.72 -16.25 -2.66
N ILE A 86 12.00 -15.77 -1.44
CA ILE A 86 13.36 -15.68 -0.91
C ILE A 86 14.03 -17.05 -0.86
N THR A 87 13.30 -18.07 -0.41
CA THR A 87 13.79 -19.45 -0.34
C THR A 87 14.11 -19.99 -1.73
N MET A 88 13.22 -19.74 -2.71
CA MET A 88 13.43 -20.11 -4.11
C MET A 88 14.63 -19.39 -4.74
N LEU A 89 14.80 -18.09 -4.50
CA LEU A 89 15.96 -17.32 -4.96
C LEU A 89 17.27 -17.81 -4.34
N THR A 90 17.23 -18.23 -3.07
CA THR A 90 18.40 -18.78 -2.36
C THR A 90 18.78 -20.14 -2.93
N ASN A 91 17.79 -21.00 -3.16
CA ASN A 91 17.99 -22.37 -3.68
C ASN A 91 18.13 -22.45 -5.21
N LYS A 92 18.13 -21.31 -5.92
CA LYS A 92 18.16 -21.24 -7.39
C LYS A 92 17.08 -22.09 -8.06
N ASN A 93 15.85 -22.00 -7.56
CA ASN A 93 14.72 -22.75 -8.10
C ASN A 93 14.41 -22.30 -9.56
N PRO A 94 14.27 -23.23 -10.52
CA PRO A 94 14.06 -22.91 -11.93
C PRO A 94 12.69 -22.26 -12.24
N GLU A 95 11.70 -22.34 -11.34
CA GLU A 95 10.40 -21.66 -11.52
C GLU A 95 10.51 -20.13 -11.52
N ILE A 96 11.57 -19.58 -10.92
CA ILE A 96 11.85 -18.15 -10.92
C ILE A 96 12.77 -17.83 -12.10
N VAL A 97 12.21 -17.20 -13.13
CA VAL A 97 12.93 -16.91 -14.37
C VAL A 97 13.68 -15.59 -14.25
N GLN A 98 15.00 -15.62 -14.37
CA GLN A 98 15.82 -14.42 -14.47
C GLN A 98 15.65 -13.78 -15.85
N VAL A 99 15.25 -12.51 -15.90
CA VAL A 99 15.07 -11.77 -17.15
C VAL A 99 16.10 -10.68 -17.36
N ASN A 100 16.76 -10.25 -16.30
CA ASN A 100 17.89 -9.31 -16.35
C ASN A 100 18.88 -9.66 -15.22
N ILE A 101 20.04 -9.02 -15.18
CA ILE A 101 21.12 -9.26 -14.21
C ILE A 101 20.57 -9.37 -12.78
N ASN A 102 19.68 -8.46 -12.40
CA ASN A 102 19.14 -8.36 -11.05
C ASN A 102 17.61 -8.53 -10.98
N THR A 103 16.94 -8.93 -12.07
CA THR A 103 15.47 -8.96 -12.13
C THR A 103 14.95 -10.34 -12.45
N TYR A 104 13.96 -10.78 -11.66
CA TYR A 104 13.36 -12.09 -11.78
C TYR A 104 11.84 -11.99 -11.91
N ILE A 105 11.26 -12.78 -12.82
CA ILE A 105 9.81 -12.96 -12.95
C ILE A 105 9.35 -14.05 -11.98
N LEU A 106 8.28 -13.76 -11.26
CA LEU A 106 7.68 -14.69 -10.30
C LEU A 106 6.79 -15.72 -11.01
N PRO A 107 6.78 -16.98 -10.54
CA PRO A 107 5.85 -17.99 -11.03
C PRO A 107 4.42 -17.55 -10.75
N PHE A 108 3.47 -18.04 -11.56
CA PHE A 108 2.08 -17.57 -11.56
C PHE A 108 1.46 -17.52 -10.15
N ARG A 109 1.70 -18.55 -9.33
CA ARG A 109 1.17 -18.68 -7.97
C ARG A 109 1.70 -17.63 -6.98
N LEU A 110 2.85 -17.02 -7.26
CA LEU A 110 3.52 -16.04 -6.38
C LEU A 110 3.48 -14.62 -6.93
N ARG A 111 2.89 -14.37 -8.10
CA ARG A 111 2.89 -13.04 -8.74
C ARG A 111 2.33 -11.93 -7.84
N LEU A 112 1.33 -12.21 -7.02
CA LEU A 112 0.73 -11.22 -6.12
C LEU A 112 1.63 -10.78 -4.96
N ALA A 113 2.77 -11.44 -4.73
CA ALA A 113 3.72 -11.03 -3.70
C ALA A 113 4.45 -9.72 -4.05
N SER A 114 4.43 -9.32 -5.33
CA SER A 114 4.97 -8.06 -5.83
C SER A 114 4.05 -7.52 -6.93
N HIS A 115 3.68 -6.24 -6.86
CA HIS A 115 2.71 -5.62 -7.75
C HIS A 115 3.01 -5.85 -9.24
N ASP A 116 4.29 -5.83 -9.63
CA ASP A 116 4.73 -6.00 -11.02
C ASP A 116 5.02 -7.45 -11.42
N ALA A 117 4.63 -8.43 -10.58
CA ALA A 117 4.95 -9.86 -10.75
C ALA A 117 6.46 -10.15 -10.89
N LYS A 118 7.29 -9.19 -10.50
CA LYS A 118 8.76 -9.20 -10.61
C LYS A 118 9.38 -8.81 -9.29
N VAL A 119 10.59 -9.26 -9.06
CA VAL A 119 11.44 -8.83 -7.95
C VAL A 119 12.78 -8.38 -8.46
N ILE A 120 13.38 -7.42 -7.75
CA ILE A 120 14.74 -6.97 -8.00
C ILE A 120 15.61 -7.49 -6.85
N THR A 121 16.82 -7.95 -7.15
CA THR A 121 17.75 -8.49 -6.15
C THR A 121 19.09 -7.80 -6.21
N GLU A 122 19.73 -7.64 -5.07
CA GLU A 122 21.14 -7.27 -4.98
C GLU A 122 21.87 -8.31 -4.13
N ARG A 123 23.09 -8.69 -4.54
CA ARG A 123 23.90 -9.76 -3.90
C ARG A 123 25.32 -9.31 -3.55
N ASN A 124 25.54 -8.03 -3.30
CA ASN A 124 26.89 -7.53 -3.01
C ASN A 124 27.42 -8.08 -1.69
N GLU A 125 26.65 -7.88 -0.63
CA GLU A 125 27.05 -8.14 0.75
C GLU A 125 26.16 -9.19 1.45
N GLY A 126 25.12 -9.65 0.77
CA GLY A 126 24.06 -10.48 1.29
C GLY A 126 22.90 -10.43 0.28
N LEU A 127 21.91 -11.30 0.44
CA LEU A 127 20.73 -11.24 -0.41
C LEU A 127 19.81 -10.10 0.06
N LYS A 128 19.60 -9.11 -0.80
CA LYS A 128 18.53 -8.13 -0.70
C LYS A 128 17.51 -8.39 -1.80
N VAL A 129 16.21 -8.30 -1.47
CA VAL A 129 15.12 -8.52 -2.44
C VAL A 129 14.08 -7.42 -2.29
N LEU A 130 13.76 -6.73 -3.38
CA LEU A 130 12.75 -5.69 -3.46
C LEU A 130 11.48 -6.24 -4.10
N PHE A 131 10.36 -6.09 -3.38
CA PHE A 131 9.00 -6.39 -3.81
C PHE A 131 8.22 -5.08 -3.93
N TYR A 132 7.66 -4.78 -5.10
CA TYR A 132 6.80 -3.61 -5.24
C TYR A 132 5.48 -3.88 -4.48
N ALA A 133 5.11 -2.99 -3.56
CA ALA A 133 3.97 -3.19 -2.66
C ALA A 133 2.77 -2.32 -3.05
N HIS A 134 3.01 -1.06 -3.36
CA HIS A 134 1.96 -0.08 -3.64
C HIS A 134 2.44 0.98 -4.64
N ARG A 135 1.59 1.33 -5.62
CA ARG A 135 1.78 2.51 -6.47
C ARG A 135 0.71 3.53 -6.15
N GLY A 136 1.07 4.57 -5.40
CA GLY A 136 0.19 5.68 -5.08
C GLY A 136 0.26 6.78 -6.12
N ILE A 137 -0.68 7.71 -6.06
CA ILE A 137 -0.67 8.92 -6.90
C ILE A 137 0.55 9.81 -6.55
N THR A 138 0.93 9.84 -5.28
CA THR A 138 2.02 10.71 -4.78
C THR A 138 3.31 9.95 -4.49
N ASN A 139 3.22 8.74 -3.93
CA ASN A 139 4.38 7.95 -3.50
C ASN A 139 4.20 6.48 -3.87
N ASN A 140 5.29 5.84 -4.30
CA ASN A 140 5.38 4.39 -4.43
C ASN A 140 5.91 3.80 -3.12
N ALA A 141 5.51 2.57 -2.82
CA ALA A 141 6.06 1.82 -1.71
C ALA A 141 6.54 0.44 -2.18
N ALA A 142 7.63 -0.01 -1.58
CA ALA A 142 8.14 -1.36 -1.74
C ALA A 142 8.41 -1.99 -0.38
N VAL A 143 8.38 -3.32 -0.36
CA VAL A 143 8.87 -4.13 0.75
C VAL A 143 10.23 -4.67 0.36
N ILE A 144 11.22 -4.46 1.22
CA ILE A 144 12.57 -4.96 1.05
C ILE A 144 12.85 -6.01 2.11
N TYR A 145 13.35 -7.16 1.66
CA TYR A 145 14.01 -8.14 2.51
C TYR A 145 15.52 -7.91 2.47
N ASN A 146 16.17 -7.89 3.64
CA ASN A 146 17.63 -7.88 3.75
C ASN A 146 18.10 -9.00 4.70
N SER A 147 18.72 -10.03 4.13
CA SER A 147 19.24 -11.19 4.86
C SER A 147 20.28 -10.87 5.95
N LYS A 148 20.99 -9.75 5.86
CA LYS A 148 21.98 -9.33 6.87
C LYS A 148 21.37 -8.66 8.09
N GLY A 149 20.20 -8.06 7.95
CA GLY A 149 19.54 -7.33 9.04
C GLY A 149 20.19 -6.00 9.43
N ASP A 150 21.20 -5.53 8.68
CA ASP A 150 21.91 -4.26 8.92
C ASP A 150 21.17 -3.02 8.38
N GLY A 151 19.86 -3.13 8.14
CA GLY A 151 19.02 -2.04 7.61
C GLY A 151 18.96 -1.97 6.08
N VAL A 152 18.27 -0.96 5.56
CA VAL A 152 18.25 -0.61 4.13
C VAL A 152 19.00 0.72 3.97
N LYS A 153 19.95 0.77 3.06
CA LYS A 153 20.75 1.97 2.77
C LYS A 153 20.08 2.78 1.65
N LYS A 154 20.35 4.08 1.60
CA LYS A 154 19.82 4.95 0.54
C LYS A 154 20.32 4.59 -0.86
N GLU A 155 21.48 3.94 -0.96
CA GLU A 155 22.02 3.51 -2.25
C GLU A 155 21.46 2.15 -2.73
N ASP A 156 20.76 1.41 -1.86
CA ASP A 156 20.24 0.08 -2.21
C ASP A 156 19.25 0.19 -3.38
N PHE A 157 19.39 -0.66 -4.39
CA PHE A 157 18.59 -0.70 -5.62
C PHE A 157 18.68 0.55 -6.50
N ASN A 158 19.60 1.49 -6.22
CA ASN A 158 19.70 2.77 -6.91
C ASN A 158 18.37 3.56 -6.91
N ILE A 159 17.64 3.49 -5.79
CA ILE A 159 16.36 4.18 -5.58
C ILE A 159 16.52 5.17 -4.43
N GLU A 160 16.12 6.42 -4.64
CA GLU A 160 16.13 7.41 -3.56
C GLU A 160 14.91 7.23 -2.64
N TYR A 161 15.16 6.71 -1.44
CA TYR A 161 14.09 6.51 -0.45
C TYR A 161 13.78 7.79 0.32
N ARG A 162 12.50 8.17 0.33
CA ARG A 162 11.94 9.24 1.18
C ARG A 162 11.69 8.76 2.61
N GLU A 163 11.33 7.50 2.78
CA GLU A 163 11.04 6.90 4.08
C GLU A 163 11.48 5.44 4.10
N ILE A 164 12.07 5.00 5.22
CA ILE A 164 12.45 3.61 5.48
C ILE A 164 11.92 3.26 6.88
N LYS A 165 11.05 2.26 6.95
CA LYS A 165 10.47 1.76 8.20
C LYS A 165 10.74 0.26 8.32
N GLN A 166 11.40 -0.17 9.40
CA GLN A 166 11.49 -1.59 9.70
C GLN A 166 10.13 -2.09 10.22
N ILE A 167 9.68 -3.22 9.70
CA ILE A 167 8.37 -3.81 10.03
C ILE A 167 8.48 -5.20 10.64
N ASP A 168 9.59 -5.89 10.42
CA ASP A 168 9.90 -7.18 11.04
C ASP A 168 11.44 -7.42 10.97
N MET A 169 11.90 -8.51 11.58
CA MET A 169 13.28 -8.96 11.45
C MET A 169 13.61 -9.20 9.97
N HIS A 170 14.60 -8.49 9.44
CA HIS A 170 15.00 -8.49 8.02
C HIS A 170 14.02 -7.84 7.03
N TRP A 171 12.88 -7.31 7.47
CA TRP A 171 11.86 -6.74 6.58
C TRP A 171 11.65 -5.24 6.80
N TYR A 172 11.60 -4.52 5.69
CA TYR A 172 11.51 -3.07 5.66
C TYR A 172 10.47 -2.64 4.64
N ILE A 173 9.70 -1.60 4.97
CA ILE A 173 8.86 -0.86 4.02
C ILE A 173 9.59 0.42 3.67
N VAL A 174 9.71 0.68 2.38
CA VAL A 174 10.32 1.91 1.86
C VAL A 174 9.32 2.66 1.00
N LYS A 175 9.43 4.00 1.00
CA LYS A 175 8.69 4.87 0.09
C LYS A 175 9.65 5.67 -0.78
N PHE A 176 9.32 5.80 -2.05
CA PHE A 176 10.08 6.56 -3.04
C PHE A 176 9.14 7.28 -4.00
#